data_AF-A0A5S3YN25-F1
#
_entry.id   AF-A0A5S3YN25-F1
#
_cell.length_a   1.000
_cell.length_b   1.000
_cell.length_c   1.000
_cell.angle_alpha   90.00
_cell.angle_beta   90.00
_cell.angle_gamma   90.00
#
_symmetry.space_group_name_H-M   'P 1'
#
loop_
_entity.id
_entity.type
_entity.pdbx_description
1 polymer ?
#
loop_
_entity_poly.entity_id
_entity_poly.type
_entity_poly.pdbx_seq_one_letter_code
_entity_poly.pdbx_strand_id
1 'polypeptide(L)' 'GIMLFVGYVLQLGTAYWAGVCCAVVLLVNQQKNITNRDRAACFKAFLNNNYVGMVIFLGLVTSMAL' A
#
# COMPACT_ATOMS: atom_id res chain seq x y z
N GLY A 1 -5.11 2.06 9.20
CA GLY A 1 -6.12 1.33 9.99
C GLY A 1 -7.25 0.80 9.11
N ILE A 2 -7.91 1.65 8.33
CA ILE A 2 -9.13 1.32 7.58
C ILE A 2 -8.95 0.06 6.70
N MET A 3 -7.85 -0.07 5.97
CA MET A 3 -7.60 -1.27 5.14
C MET A 3 -7.56 -2.58 5.95
N LEU A 4 -6.94 -2.57 7.14
CA LEU A 4 -6.93 -3.75 8.01
C LEU A 4 -8.35 -4.11 8.49
N PHE A 5 -9.15 -3.09 8.80
CA PHE A 5 -10.55 -3.27 9.20
C PHE A 5 -11.40 -3.83 8.06
N VAL A 6 -11.23 -3.32 6.84
CA VAL A 6 -11.90 -3.83 5.63
C VAL A 6 -11.54 -5.30 5.40
N GLY A 7 -10.25 -5.66 5.44
CA GLY A 7 -9.82 -7.04 5.29
C GLY A 7 -10.39 -7.99 6.35
N TYR A 8 -10.52 -7.51 7.59
CA TYR A 8 -11.10 -8.27 8.68
C TYR A 8 -12.62 -8.48 8.52
N VAL A 9 -13.38 -7.41 8.26
CA VAL A 9 -14.86 -7.47 8.13
C VAL A 9 -15.28 -8.30 6.93
N LEU A 10 -14.55 -8.19 5.82
CA LEU A 10 -14.82 -8.95 4.59
C LEU A 10 -14.19 -10.35 4.59
N GLN A 11 -13.50 -10.74 5.67
CA GLN A 11 -12.76 -12.01 5.80
C GLN A 11 -11.88 -12.31 4.57
N LEU A 12 -11.14 -11.30 4.09
CA LEU A 12 -10.30 -11.43 2.89
C LEU A 12 -9.12 -12.38 3.15
N GLY A 13 -8.78 -13.14 2.11
CA GLY A 13 -7.74 -14.17 2.14
C GLY A 13 -6.31 -13.61 2.16
N THR A 14 -5.34 -14.52 2.19
CA THR A 14 -3.91 -14.21 2.34
C THR A 14 -3.37 -13.29 1.24
N ALA A 15 -3.92 -13.33 0.03
CA ALA A 15 -3.54 -12.44 -1.08
C ALA A 15 -3.79 -10.95 -0.76
N TYR A 16 -4.90 -10.63 -0.09
CA TYR A 16 -5.19 -9.26 0.34
C TYR A 16 -4.17 -8.78 1.38
N TRP A 17 -3.91 -9.62 2.39
CA TRP A 17 -2.95 -9.30 3.45
C TRP A 17 -1.52 -9.14 2.91
N ALA A 18 -1.12 -9.93 1.93
CA ALA A 18 0.15 -9.75 1.22
C ALA A 18 0.22 -8.38 0.52
N GLY A 19 -0.85 -7.98 -0.18
CA GLY A 19 -0.95 -6.65 -0.80
C GLY A 19 -0.84 -5.50 0.21
N VAL A 20 -1.50 -5.63 1.36
CA VAL A 20 -1.40 -4.65 2.47
C VAL A 20 0.02 -4.61 3.05
N CYS A 21 0.68 -5.76 3.24
CA CYS A 21 2.08 -5.82 3.67
C CYS A 21 3.01 -5.12 2.68
N CYS A 22 2.85 -5.36 1.36
CA CYS A 22 3.61 -4.66 0.33
C CYS A 22 3.39 -3.14 0.37
N ALA A 23 2.14 -2.68 0.58
CA ALA A 23 1.82 -1.27 0.76
C ALA A 23 2.56 -0.65 1.95
N VAL A 24 2.64 -1.34 3.09
CA VAL A 24 3.40 -0.87 4.26
C VAL A 24 4.88 -0.71 3.93
N VAL A 25 5.50 -1.67 3.24
CA VAL A 25 6.90 -1.59 2.82
C VAL A 25 7.15 -0.38 1.90
N LEU A 26 6.26 -0.14 0.94
CA LEU A 26 6.33 1.02 0.05
C LEU A 26 6.22 2.35 0.82
N LEU A 27 5.29 2.43 1.78
CA LEU A 27 5.12 3.62 2.62
C LEU A 27 6.34 3.88 3.49
N VAL A 28 6.96 2.85 4.08
CA VAL A 28 8.21 2.98 4.86
C VAL A 28 9.35 3.52 3.98
N ASN A 29 9.45 3.04 2.74
CA ASN A 29 10.44 3.56 1.79
C ASN A 29 10.19 5.04 1.46
N GLN A 30 8.92 5.44 1.27
CA GLN A 30 8.56 6.84 1.05
C GLN A 30 8.87 7.72 2.27
N GLN A 31 8.63 7.25 3.50
CA GLN A 31 8.96 7.98 4.73
C GLN A 31 10.45 8.33 4.82
N LYS A 32 11.32 7.40 4.43
CA LYS A 32 12.78 7.67 4.34
C LYS A 32 13.10 8.78 3.34
N ASN A 33 12.44 8.78 2.18
CA ASN A 33 12.68 9.77 1.13
C ASN A 33 12.18 11.18 1.50
N ILE A 34 11.09 11.30 2.26
CA ILE A 34 10.51 12.60 2.64
C ILE A 34 11.11 13.19 3.93
N THR A 35 11.96 12.45 4.65
CA THR A 35 12.51 12.88 5.95
C THR A 35 13.27 14.21 5.83
N ASN A 36 14.05 14.39 4.77
CA ASN A 36 14.83 15.62 4.55
C ASN A 36 14.00 16.79 3.98
N ARG A 37 12.69 16.59 3.73
CA ARG A 37 11.75 17.58 3.17
C ARG A 37 12.23 18.27 1.89
N ASP A 38 13.10 17.61 1.13
CA ASP A 38 13.46 18.06 -0.21
C ASP A 38 12.22 18.02 -1.13
N ARG A 39 11.97 19.12 -1.84
CA ARG A 39 10.77 19.26 -2.69
C ARG A 39 10.72 18.19 -3.78
N ALA A 40 11.84 17.90 -4.43
CA ALA A 40 11.90 16.94 -5.52
C ALA A 40 11.67 15.51 -5.01
N ALA A 41 12.28 15.15 -3.87
CA ALA A 41 12.05 13.87 -3.21
C ALA A 41 10.61 13.68 -2.75
N CYS A 42 9.98 14.72 -2.18
CA CYS A 42 8.57 14.69 -1.79
C CYS A 42 7.64 14.51 -2.99
N PHE A 43 7.88 15.22 -4.10
CA PHE A 43 7.07 15.07 -5.32
C PHE A 43 7.23 13.69 -5.94
N LYS A 44 8.46 13.14 -5.95
CA LYS A 44 8.71 11.76 -6.37
C LYS A 44 8.00 10.75 -5.47
N ALA A 45 8.02 10.93 -4.15
CA ALA A 45 7.31 10.08 -3.22
C ALA A 45 5.79 10.14 -3.43
N PHE A 46 5.25 11.33 -3.73
CA PHE A 46 3.85 11.52 -4.10
C PHE A 46 3.47 10.74 -5.37
N LEU A 47 4.25 10.85 -6.45
CA LEU A 47 4.02 10.07 -7.68
C LEU A 47 4.12 8.56 -7.43
N ASN A 48 5.08 8.15 -6.59
CA ASN A 48 5.27 6.75 -6.24
C ASN A 48 4.15 6.18 -5.35
N ASN A 49 3.27 7.03 -4.80
CA ASN A 49 2.12 6.59 -4.01
C ASN A 49 1.08 5.84 -4.85
N ASN A 50 1.10 5.98 -6.18
CA ASN A 50 0.25 5.18 -7.07
C ASN A 50 0.53 3.67 -6.94
N TYR A 51 1.77 3.26 -6.65
CA TYR A 51 2.12 1.85 -6.42
C TYR A 51 1.47 1.28 -5.17
N VAL A 52 1.25 2.11 -4.13
CA VAL A 52 0.55 1.69 -2.90
C VAL A 52 -0.89 1.31 -3.23
N GLY A 53 -1.60 2.15 -4.00
CA GLY A 53 -2.95 1.84 -4.46
C GLY A 53 -3.00 0.60 -5.34
N MET A 54 -2.04 0.46 -6.27
CA MET A 54 -1.95 -0.68 -7.17
C MET A 54 -1.74 -2.01 -6.44
N VAL A 55 -0.81 -2.12 -5.47
CA VAL A 55 -0.58 -3.39 -4.76
C VAL A 55 -1.77 -3.80 -3.88
N ILE A 56 -2.48 -2.84 -3.28
CA ILE A 56 -3.70 -3.12 -2.52
C ILE A 56 -4.81 -3.59 -3.47
N PHE A 57 -4.97 -2.92 -4.62
CA PHE A 57 -5.95 -3.31 -5.63
C PHE A 57 -5.69 -4.71 -6.18
N LEU A 58 -4.44 -5.03 -6.53
CA LEU A 58 -4.07 -6.37 -6.99
C LEU A 58 -4.31 -7.43 -5.91
N GLY A 59 -3.95 -7.16 -4.65
CA GLY A 59 -4.22 -8.08 -3.55
C GLY A 59 -5.71 -8.31 -3.33
N LEU A 60 -6.54 -7.26 -3.46
CA LEU A 60 -7.99 -7.32 -3.35
C LEU A 60 -8.62 -8.12 -4.50
N VAL A 61 -8.30 -7.80 -5.76
CA VAL A 61 -8.81 -8.52 -6.93
C VAL A 61 -8.39 -9.99 -6.89
N THR A 62 -7.13 -10.27 -6.54
CA THR A 62 -6.64 -11.65 -6.42
C THR A 62 -7.38 -12.39 -5.31
N SER A 63 -7.60 -11.76 -4.15
CA SER A 63 -8.36 -12.37 -3.05
C SER A 63 -9.85 -12.58 -3.36
N MET A 64 -10.42 -11.83 -4.32
CA MET A 64 -11.81 -12.02 -4.77
C MET A 64 -11.91 -13.05 -5.90
N ALA A 65 -10.83 -13.24 -6.66
CA ALA A 65 -10.76 -14.19 -7.76
C ALA A 65 -10.39 -15.62 -7.33
N LEU A 66 -9.78 -15.77 -6.15
CA LEU A 66 -9.36 -17.03 -5.55
C LEU A 66 -10.33 -17.46 -4.44
#